data_AF-A0A451CFR1-F1
#
_entry.id   AF-A0A451CFR1-F1
#
_cell.length_a   1.000
_cell.length_b   1.000
_cell.length_c   1.000
_cell.angle_alpha   90.00
_cell.angle_beta   90.00
_cell.angle_gamma   90.00
#
_symmetry.space_group_name_H-M   'P 1'
#
loop_
_entity.id
_entity.type
_entity.pdbx_description
1 polymer ?
#
loop_
_entity_poly.entity_id
_entity_poly.type
_entity_poly.pdbx_seq_one_letter_code
_entity_poly.pdbx_strand_id
1 'polypeptide(L)'
;MEILFNELSLAGQFSDQKDFVDKGLRPFLGVLKKMQGVSMLLLKKSDAWNQKVTPTVTLYSFLKGNALRKSDEVRRLKSAIIELTRKPFWDTDSRQDPNTSYFFRGEDIRGSSPAEACERDRIIVSFLSSPTSSDQGNRMIIFEGKRL
;
A
#
# COMPACT_ATOMS: atom_id res chain seq x y z
N MET A 1 16.16 6.19 2.49
CA MET A 1 15.03 6.72 1.70
C MET A 1 13.72 6.20 2.32
N GLU A 2 12.67 7.01 2.38
CA GLU A 2 11.35 6.61 2.88
C GLU A 2 10.40 6.36 1.70
N ILE A 3 9.54 5.36 1.79
CA ILE A 3 8.51 5.01 0.81
C ILE A 3 7.22 4.76 1.58
N LEU A 4 6.09 5.23 1.06
CA LEU A 4 4.80 5.02 1.72
C LEU A 4 4.06 3.83 1.10
N PHE A 5 3.49 2.98 1.96
CA PHE A 5 2.55 1.95 1.56
C PHE A 5 1.21 2.59 1.19
N ASN A 6 0.77 2.44 -0.06
CA ASN A 6 -0.50 2.97 -0.52
C ASN A 6 -1.66 2.05 -0.13
N GLU A 7 -2.33 2.36 0.98
CA GLU A 7 -3.50 1.60 1.44
C GLU A 7 -4.68 1.71 0.46
N LEU A 8 -4.82 2.81 -0.29
CA LEU A 8 -5.88 2.97 -1.30
C LEU A 8 -5.71 2.05 -2.51
N SER A 9 -4.56 1.38 -2.64
CA SER A 9 -4.36 0.34 -3.65
C SER A 9 -5.10 -0.96 -3.34
N LEU A 10 -5.76 -1.08 -2.18
CA LEU A 10 -6.58 -2.22 -1.78
C LEU A 10 -8.03 -1.79 -1.54
N ALA A 11 -8.90 -2.09 -2.51
CA ALA A 11 -10.32 -1.74 -2.48
C ALA A 11 -11.23 -2.96 -2.66
N GLY A 12 -10.71 -4.17 -2.43
CA GLY A 12 -11.44 -5.43 -2.63
C GLY A 12 -11.50 -5.87 -4.08
N GLN A 13 -10.52 -5.49 -4.90
CA GLN A 13 -10.52 -5.73 -6.34
C GLN A 13 -10.20 -7.17 -6.78
N PHE A 14 -9.74 -8.02 -5.86
CA PHE A 14 -9.41 -9.42 -6.17
C PHE A 14 -10.64 -10.31 -5.91
N SER A 15 -10.91 -11.25 -6.82
CA SER A 15 -12.12 -12.09 -6.75
C SER A 15 -12.13 -12.98 -5.50
N ASP A 16 -10.97 -13.51 -5.15
CA ASP A 16 -10.76 -14.39 -4.02
C ASP A 16 -9.32 -14.27 -3.50
N GLN A 17 -9.01 -15.03 -2.45
CA GLN A 17 -7.69 -14.99 -1.81
C GLN A 17 -6.58 -15.55 -2.71
N LYS A 18 -6.88 -16.51 -3.59
CA LYS A 18 -5.91 -17.07 -4.53
C LYS A 18 -5.58 -16.05 -5.61
N ASP A 19 -6.59 -15.37 -6.15
CA ASP A 19 -6.43 -14.28 -7.11
C ASP A 19 -5.57 -13.15 -6.52
N PHE A 20 -5.81 -12.78 -5.25
CA PHE A 20 -4.95 -11.84 -4.54
C PHE A 20 -3.51 -12.33 -4.42
N VAL A 21 -3.27 -13.60 -4.07
CA VAL A 21 -1.91 -14.14 -3.97
C VAL A 21 -1.19 -14.07 -5.33
N ASP A 22 -1.85 -14.53 -6.38
CA ASP A 22 -1.24 -14.67 -7.71
C ASP A 22 -0.99 -13.30 -8.38
N LYS A 23 -1.99 -12.40 -8.34
CA LYS A 23 -1.95 -11.12 -9.07
C LYS A 23 -1.54 -9.93 -8.23
N GLY A 24 -1.79 -9.95 -6.92
CA GLY A 24 -1.47 -8.86 -6.01
C GLY A 24 -0.18 -9.10 -5.24
N LEU A 25 -0.16 -10.14 -4.41
CA LEU A 25 0.88 -10.37 -3.41
C LEU A 25 2.23 -10.73 -4.02
N ARG A 26 2.27 -11.65 -5.01
CA ARG A 26 3.54 -12.06 -5.63
C ARG A 26 4.27 -10.90 -6.32
N PRO A 27 3.63 -10.07 -7.16
CA PRO A 27 4.28 -8.87 -7.71
C PRO A 27 4.74 -7.91 -6.61
N PHE A 28 3.90 -7.67 -5.61
CA PHE A 28 4.22 -6.78 -4.49
C PHE A 28 5.44 -7.25 -3.70
N LEU A 29 5.56 -8.56 -3.42
CA LEU A 29 6.75 -9.16 -2.81
C LEU A 29 8.02 -8.95 -3.64
N GLY A 30 7.90 -8.94 -4.96
CA GLY A 30 9.00 -8.62 -5.87
C GLY A 30 9.51 -7.18 -5.66
N VAL A 31 8.61 -6.23 -5.44
CA VAL A 31 8.96 -4.84 -5.12
C VAL A 31 9.60 -4.74 -3.74
N LEU A 32 9.00 -5.35 -2.71
CA LEU A 32 9.55 -5.33 -1.36
C LEU A 32 10.96 -5.95 -1.29
N LYS A 33 11.21 -7.03 -2.04
CA LYS A 33 12.53 -7.66 -2.13
C LYS A 33 13.58 -6.69 -2.69
N LYS A 34 13.23 -5.90 -3.70
CA LYS A 34 14.12 -4.85 -4.21
C LYS A 34 14.38 -3.79 -3.15
N MET A 35 13.34 -3.35 -2.43
CA MET A 35 13.46 -2.35 -1.36
C MET A 35 14.40 -2.78 -0.22
N GLN A 36 14.35 -4.06 0.17
CA GLN A 36 15.25 -4.62 1.19
C GLN A 36 16.72 -4.48 0.79
N GLY A 37 17.04 -4.64 -0.50
CA GLY A 37 18.40 -4.49 -1.02
C GLY A 37 18.96 -3.06 -1.00
N VAL A 38 18.14 -2.04 -0.77
CA VAL A 38 18.51 -0.61 -0.88
C VAL A 38 18.28 0.20 0.40
N SER A 39 18.17 -0.46 1.57
CA SER A 39 18.01 0.23 2.88
C SER A 39 16.88 1.29 2.87
N MET A 40 15.75 0.93 2.26
CA MET A 40 14.54 1.73 2.24
C MET A 40 13.70 1.50 3.49
N LEU A 41 13.03 2.55 3.96
CA LEU A 41 12.08 2.49 5.06
C LEU A 41 10.66 2.53 4.49
N LEU A 42 9.83 1.54 4.80
CA LEU A 42 8.43 1.51 4.46
C LEU A 42 7.61 2.17 5.58
N LEU A 43 6.95 3.27 5.27
CA LEU A 43 5.99 3.94 6.14
C LEU A 43 4.58 3.42 5.82
N LYS A 44 3.77 3.22 6.85
CA LYS A 44 2.40 2.72 6.73
C LYS A 44 1.45 3.49 7.65
N LYS A 45 0.20 3.62 7.23
CA LYS A 45 -0.88 4.15 8.05
C LYS A 45 -1.32 3.12 9.09
N SER A 46 -1.82 3.55 10.25
CA SER A 46 -2.25 2.66 11.34
C SER A 46 -3.36 1.68 10.95
N ASP A 47 -4.28 2.13 10.11
CA ASP A 47 -5.44 1.38 9.63
C ASP A 47 -5.21 0.65 8.30
N ALA A 48 -4.00 0.70 7.73
CA ALA A 48 -3.67 0.10 6.43
C ALA A 48 -4.04 -1.40 6.34
N TRP A 49 -3.99 -2.11 7.47
CA TRP A 49 -4.33 -3.54 7.55
C TRP A 49 -5.84 -3.81 7.46
N ASN A 50 -6.68 -2.80 7.66
CA ASN A 50 -8.14 -2.94 7.58
C ASN A 50 -8.66 -2.89 6.13
N GLN A 51 -7.81 -2.51 5.18
CA GLN A 51 -8.18 -2.45 3.77
C GLN A 51 -8.56 -3.82 3.22
N LYS A 52 -9.48 -3.82 2.25
CA LYS A 52 -10.05 -5.03 1.66
C LYS A 52 -9.17 -5.55 0.54
N VAL A 53 -8.77 -6.83 0.62
CA VAL A 53 -8.11 -7.54 -0.49
C VAL A 53 -9.15 -8.15 -1.44
N THR A 54 -10.23 -8.70 -0.91
CA THR A 54 -11.42 -9.10 -1.67
C THR A 54 -12.63 -8.31 -1.16
N PRO A 55 -13.81 -8.38 -1.79
CA PRO A 55 -14.99 -7.63 -1.32
C PRO A 55 -15.36 -7.92 0.15
N THR A 56 -14.99 -9.10 0.65
CA THR A 56 -15.35 -9.61 1.98
C THR A 56 -14.15 -9.86 2.92
N VAL A 57 -12.92 -9.86 2.42
CA VAL A 57 -11.72 -10.20 3.20
C VAL A 57 -10.81 -8.99 3.32
N THR A 58 -10.42 -8.64 4.55
CA THR A 58 -9.43 -7.60 4.83
C THR A 58 -8.01 -8.14 4.76
N LEU A 59 -7.02 -7.28 4.56
CA LEU A 59 -5.61 -7.65 4.59
C LEU A 59 -5.25 -8.28 5.95
N TYR A 60 -5.76 -7.73 7.05
CA TYR A 60 -5.58 -8.30 8.38
C TYR A 60 -6.12 -9.74 8.50
N SER A 61 -7.38 -9.98 8.08
CA SER A 61 -7.99 -11.31 8.19
C SER A 61 -7.30 -12.32 7.28
N PHE A 62 -6.90 -11.90 6.07
CA PHE A 62 -6.06 -12.67 5.16
C PHE A 62 -4.73 -13.10 5.83
N LEU A 63 -4.01 -12.17 6.46
CA LEU A 63 -2.72 -12.44 7.11
C LEU A 63 -2.83 -13.32 8.37
N LYS A 64 -3.99 -13.34 9.03
CA LYS A 64 -4.28 -14.17 10.21
C LYS A 64 -4.87 -15.53 9.85
N GLY A 65 -5.47 -15.70 8.67
CA GLY A 65 -6.16 -16.91 8.24
C GLY A 65 -5.29 -18.18 8.31
N ASN A 66 -5.86 -19.26 8.86
CA ASN A 66 -5.12 -20.50 9.14
C ASN A 66 -4.66 -21.25 7.88
N ALA A 67 -5.45 -21.25 6.80
CA ALA A 67 -5.08 -21.94 5.55
C ALA A 67 -3.86 -21.31 4.87
N LEU A 68 -3.72 -19.98 4.95
CA LEU A 68 -2.65 -19.22 4.31
C LEU A 68 -1.50 -18.83 5.24
N ARG A 69 -1.62 -19.05 6.55
CA ARG A 69 -0.47 -18.97 7.47
C ARG A 69 0.69 -19.88 7.07
N LYS A 70 0.39 -20.95 6.31
CA LYS A 70 1.38 -21.88 5.73
C LYS A 70 1.86 -21.48 4.33
N SER A 71 1.29 -20.46 3.71
CA SER A 71 1.78 -19.96 2.42
C SER A 71 3.10 -19.23 2.62
N ASP A 72 4.07 -19.58 1.78
CA ASP A 72 5.38 -18.94 1.75
C ASP A 72 5.27 -17.45 1.44
N GLU A 73 4.31 -17.03 0.62
CA GLU A 73 4.06 -15.64 0.29
C GLU A 73 3.65 -14.81 1.52
N VAL A 74 2.74 -15.32 2.35
CA VAL A 74 2.32 -14.63 3.59
C VAL A 74 3.48 -14.49 4.57
N ARG A 75 4.30 -15.55 4.72
CA ARG A 75 5.50 -15.52 5.56
C ARG A 75 6.51 -14.49 5.05
N ARG A 76 6.78 -14.48 3.75
CA ARG A 76 7.68 -13.50 3.11
C ARG A 76 7.19 -12.07 3.26
N LEU A 77 5.88 -11.83 3.14
CA LEU A 77 5.30 -10.50 3.35
C LEU A 77 5.55 -10.02 4.78
N LYS A 78 5.24 -10.85 5.78
CA LYS A 78 5.47 -10.51 7.19
C LYS A 78 6.94 -10.20 7.46
N SER A 79 7.86 -11.04 6.98
CA SER A 79 9.29 -10.80 7.11
C SER A 79 9.71 -9.48 6.46
N ALA A 80 9.25 -9.20 5.24
CA ALA A 80 9.58 -7.96 4.54
C ALA A 80 9.02 -6.73 5.26
N ILE A 81 7.79 -6.79 5.77
CA ILE A 81 7.19 -5.69 6.55
C ILE A 81 8.00 -5.43 7.83
N ILE A 82 8.39 -6.48 8.56
CA ILE A 82 9.20 -6.34 9.79
C ILE A 82 10.55 -5.68 9.48
N GLU A 83 11.20 -6.10 8.40
CA GLU A 83 12.53 -5.58 8.03
C GLU A 83 12.47 -4.13 7.54
N LEU A 84 11.48 -3.81 6.69
CA LEU A 84 11.32 -2.51 6.07
C LEU A 84 10.67 -1.47 7.00
N THR A 85 9.96 -1.89 8.04
CA THR A 85 9.25 -0.97 8.95
C THR A 85 9.99 -0.85 10.28
N ARG A 86 10.76 0.23 10.46
CA ARG A 86 11.48 0.53 11.70
C ARG A 86 10.81 1.61 12.57
N LYS A 87 9.96 2.43 11.98
CA LYS A 87 9.21 3.52 12.65
C LYS A 87 7.75 3.10 12.90
N PRO A 88 7.06 3.72 13.87
CA PRO A 88 5.62 3.56 14.04
C PRO A 88 4.86 4.09 12.81
N PHE A 89 3.53 4.09 12.89
CA PHE A 89 2.68 4.51 11.78
C PHE A 89 2.88 6.00 11.45
N TRP A 90 2.84 6.37 10.17
CA TRP A 90 3.12 7.76 9.78
C TRP A 90 2.02 8.74 10.24
N ASP A 91 0.81 8.25 10.49
CA ASP A 91 -0.35 9.06 10.91
C ASP A 91 -0.25 9.56 12.35
N THR A 92 0.72 9.09 13.15
CA THR A 92 1.07 9.74 14.43
C THR A 92 1.98 10.95 14.26
N ASP A 93 2.59 11.12 13.08
CA ASP A 93 3.52 12.19 12.69
C ASP A 93 3.15 12.68 11.28
N SER A 94 1.85 12.88 11.03
CA SER A 94 1.38 13.27 9.68
C SER A 94 1.89 14.66 9.33
N ARG A 95 2.31 14.83 8.08
CA ARG A 95 2.71 16.11 7.51
C ARG A 95 1.59 16.82 6.76
N GLN A 96 0.41 16.20 6.65
CA GLN A 96 -0.74 16.81 6.01
C GLN A 96 -1.27 17.98 6.83
N ASP A 97 -1.43 19.13 6.17
CA ASP A 97 -2.22 20.23 6.73
C ASP A 97 -3.71 19.85 6.71
N PRO A 98 -4.41 19.86 7.87
CA PRO A 98 -5.83 19.54 7.95
C PRO A 98 -6.73 20.46 7.11
N ASN A 99 -6.25 21.63 6.69
CA ASN A 99 -6.98 22.58 5.85
C ASN A 99 -6.73 22.39 4.35
N THR A 100 -5.80 21.53 3.96
CA THR A 100 -5.48 21.27 2.55
C THR A 100 -6.27 20.07 2.03
N SER A 101 -6.95 20.24 0.89
CA SER A 101 -7.65 19.15 0.21
C SER A 101 -6.76 18.46 -0.82
N TYR A 102 -6.89 17.15 -0.93
CA TYR A 102 -6.15 16.33 -1.90
C TYR A 102 -7.17 15.56 -2.72
N PHE A 103 -7.17 15.73 -4.03
CA PHE A 103 -8.15 15.08 -4.88
C PHE A 103 -7.50 14.05 -5.80
N PHE A 104 -8.12 12.87 -5.88
CA PHE A 104 -7.78 11.85 -6.88
C PHE A 104 -9.05 11.35 -7.54
N ARG A 105 -9.14 11.53 -8.87
CA ARG A 105 -10.33 11.21 -9.67
C ARG A 105 -11.63 11.86 -9.14
N GLY A 106 -11.51 13.07 -8.57
CA GLY A 106 -12.64 13.83 -8.03
C GLY A 106 -12.98 13.52 -6.57
N GLU A 107 -12.38 12.49 -5.98
CA GLU A 107 -12.60 12.13 -4.57
C GLU A 107 -11.55 12.78 -3.66
N ASP A 108 -11.98 13.28 -2.50
CA ASP A 108 -11.06 13.76 -1.47
C ASP A 108 -10.37 12.56 -0.81
N ILE A 109 -9.04 12.56 -0.86
CA ILE A 109 -8.17 11.51 -0.33
C ILE A 109 -7.34 11.99 0.86
N ARG A 110 -7.74 13.07 1.52
CA ARG A 110 -7.09 13.54 2.77
C ARG A 110 -7.00 12.40 3.80
N GLY A 111 -5.88 12.37 4.53
CA GLY A 111 -5.60 11.33 5.51
C GLY A 111 -5.17 10.00 4.91
N SER A 112 -4.83 9.97 3.61
CA SER A 112 -4.30 8.79 2.93
C SER A 112 -2.78 8.86 2.72
N SER A 113 -2.14 7.72 2.48
CA SER A 113 -0.70 7.67 2.17
C SER A 113 -0.33 8.38 0.87
N PRO A 114 -1.15 8.33 -0.21
CA PRO A 114 -0.97 9.20 -1.36
C PRO A 114 -0.87 10.71 -1.06
N ALA A 115 -1.77 11.25 -0.24
CA ALA A 115 -1.72 12.65 0.18
C ALA A 115 -0.49 12.93 1.06
N GLU A 116 -0.17 12.02 1.98
CA GLU A 116 1.02 12.12 2.83
C GLU A 116 2.33 12.11 2.00
N ALA A 117 2.35 11.36 0.90
CA ALA A 117 3.50 11.27 0.01
C ALA A 117 3.78 12.61 -0.70
N CYS A 118 2.75 13.41 -1.02
CA CYS A 118 2.92 14.79 -1.51
C CYS A 118 3.72 15.62 -0.51
N GLU A 119 3.27 15.64 0.73
CA GLU A 119 3.84 16.50 1.78
C GLU A 119 5.24 16.07 2.21
N ARG A 120 5.55 14.78 2.05
CA ARG A 120 6.88 14.25 2.34
C ARG A 120 7.84 14.35 1.16
N ASP A 121 7.37 14.67 -0.04
CA ASP A 121 8.11 14.50 -1.29
C ASP A 121 8.70 13.08 -1.39
N ARG A 122 7.81 12.08 -1.31
CA ARG A 122 8.19 10.65 -1.32
C ARG A 122 7.37 9.88 -2.33
N ILE A 123 7.91 8.74 -2.73
CA ILE A 123 7.20 7.79 -3.59
C ILE A 123 6.33 6.84 -2.78
N ILE A 124 5.31 6.30 -3.44
CA ILE A 124 4.43 5.28 -2.89
C ILE A 124 4.69 3.90 -3.52
N VAL A 125 4.36 2.84 -2.78
CA VAL A 125 4.28 1.48 -3.29
C VAL A 125 2.86 0.96 -3.19
N SER A 126 2.35 0.36 -4.26
CA SER A 126 0.95 -0.04 -4.41
C SER A 126 0.83 -1.51 -4.81
N PHE A 127 -0.29 -2.15 -4.46
CA PHE A 127 -0.72 -3.37 -5.16
C PHE A 127 -1.16 -3.01 -6.59
N LEU A 128 -0.89 -3.90 -7.53
CA LEU A 128 -1.39 -3.75 -8.89
C LEU A 128 -2.92 -3.87 -8.89
N SER A 129 -3.60 -2.99 -9.64
CA SER A 129 -5.00 -3.20 -9.98
C SER A 129 -5.13 -4.42 -10.88
N SER A 130 -6.28 -5.10 -10.81
CA SER A 130 -6.56 -6.23 -11.68
C SER A 130 -6.49 -5.80 -13.17
N PRO A 131 -6.14 -6.73 -14.10
CA PRO A 131 -5.89 -6.42 -15.51
C PRO A 131 -7.10 -5.90 -16.30
N THR A 132 -8.28 -5.75 -15.70
CA THR A 132 -9.46 -5.16 -16.36
C THR A 132 -9.61 -3.66 -16.14
N SER A 133 -8.72 -2.99 -15.43
CA SER A 133 -8.62 -1.53 -15.55
C SER A 133 -7.86 -1.20 -16.83
N SER A 134 -8.57 -0.68 -17.82
CA SER A 134 -8.06 -0.09 -19.07
C SER A 134 -7.17 1.15 -18.86
N ASP A 135 -6.36 1.16 -17.81
CA ASP A 135 -5.35 2.17 -17.54
C ASP A 135 -3.99 1.44 -17.59
N GLN A 136 -3.48 1.30 -18.81
CA GLN A 136 -2.10 0.90 -19.05
C GLN A 136 -1.19 1.93 -18.37
N GLY A 137 -0.62 1.55 -17.23
CA GLY A 137 0.34 2.39 -16.56
C GLY A 137 1.03 1.66 -15.43
N ASN A 138 2.25 1.18 -15.71
CA ASN A 138 3.35 1.21 -14.76
C ASN A 138 3.63 2.68 -14.33
N ARG A 139 2.64 3.33 -13.72
CA ARG A 139 2.76 4.70 -13.22
C ARG A 139 2.84 4.60 -11.72
N MET A 140 4.09 4.62 -11.25
CA MET A 140 4.41 5.31 -10.01
C MET A 140 3.61 6.62 -10.01
N ILE A 141 2.53 6.69 -9.23
CA ILE A 141 1.76 7.92 -9.10
C ILE A 141 2.62 8.85 -8.25
N ILE A 142 3.40 9.68 -8.93
CA ILE A 142 4.03 10.85 -8.32
C ILE A 142 2.90 11.87 -8.17
N PHE A 143 2.42 12.04 -6.95
CA PHE A 143 1.47 13.11 -6.66
C PHE A 143 2.27 14.42 -6.53
N GLU A 144 2.36 15.20 -7.60
CA GLU A 144 2.80 16.59 -7.46
C GLU A 144 1.67 17.41 -6.86
N GLY A 145 1.76 17.67 -5.56
CA GLY A 145 0.91 18.65 -4.89
C GLY A 145 1.23 20.05 -5.39
N LYS A 146 0.38 20.61 -6.26
CA LYS A 146 0.40 22.06 -6.50
C LYS A 146 -0.27 22.75 -5.33
N ARG A 147 0.52 23.46 -4.52
CA ARG A 147 0.04 24.59 -3.72
C ARG A 147 -0.59 25.60 -4.69
N LEU A 148 -1.87 25.90 -4.50
CA LEU A 148 -2.48 27.15 -4.99
C LEU A 148 -2.24 28.25 -3.96
#